data_AF-X0ULU3-F1
#
_entry.id   AF-X0ULU3-F1
#
_cell.length_a   1.000
_cell.length_b   1.000
_cell.length_c   1.000
_cell.angle_alpha   90.00
_cell.angle_beta   90.00
_cell.angle_gamma   90.00
#
_symmetry.space_group_name_H-M   'P 1'
#
loop_
_entity.id
_entity.type
_entity.pdbx_description
1 polymer ?
#
loop_
_entity_poly.entity_id
_entity_poly.type
_entity_poly.pdbx_seq_one_letter_code
_entity_poly.pdbx_strand_id
1 'polypeptide(L)'
;MPDDYYNELISTLKKKKLNKNQLNRLKIKLCHKYRTKKIPTDIEVLLNADKKDIPKIKNCLLTKPTRTISGVAVCAIMTKPIACK
;
A
#
# COMPACT_ATOMS: atom_id res chain seq x y z
N MET A 1 -12.70 6.16 -2.28
CA MET A 1 -11.64 7.15 -1.99
C MET A 1 -11.42 7.93 -3.27
N PRO A 2 -11.36 9.27 -3.25
CA PRO A 2 -11.13 10.03 -4.47
C PRO A 2 -9.71 9.77 -5.00
N ASP A 3 -9.57 9.55 -6.31
CA ASP A 3 -8.27 9.28 -6.97
C ASP A 3 -7.27 10.42 -6.77
N ASP A 4 -7.78 11.66 -6.64
CA ASP A 4 -7.01 12.86 -6.36
C ASP A 4 -6.20 12.78 -5.05
N TYR A 5 -6.73 12.08 -4.03
CA TYR A 5 -6.03 11.87 -2.77
C TYR A 5 -4.73 11.08 -3.01
N TYR A 6 -4.81 9.99 -3.78
CA TYR A 6 -3.65 9.13 -4.02
C TYR A 6 -2.61 9.84 -4.86
N ASN A 7 -3.03 10.58 -5.89
CA ASN A 7 -2.15 11.38 -6.73
C ASN A 7 -1.39 12.44 -5.91
N GLU A 8 -2.08 13.18 -5.03
CA GLU A 8 -1.44 14.20 -4.20
C GLU A 8 -0.47 13.56 -3.18
N LEU A 9 -0.85 12.45 -2.54
CA LEU A 9 0.00 11.69 -1.62
C LEU A 9 1.27 11.16 -2.31
N ILE A 10 1.14 10.59 -3.52
CA ILE A 10 2.25 10.06 -4.30
C ILE A 10 3.18 11.18 -4.74
N SER A 11 2.63 12.31 -5.20
CA SER A 11 3.42 13.48 -5.62
C SER A 11 4.26 14.07 -4.47
N THR A 12 3.71 14.10 -3.25
CA THR A 12 4.44 14.55 -2.06
C THR A 12 5.50 13.54 -1.64
N LEU A 13 5.23 12.24 -1.75
CA LEU A 13 6.23 11.20 -1.51
C LEU A 13 7.39 11.22 -2.50
N LYS A 14 7.15 11.58 -3.76
CA LYS A 14 8.21 11.74 -4.77
C LYS A 14 9.18 12.85 -4.41
N LYS A 15 8.66 13.97 -3.91
CA LYS A 15 9.45 15.18 -3.62
C LYS A 15 10.26 15.04 -2.33
N LYS A 16 9.78 14.26 -1.35
CA LYS A 16 10.42 14.16 -0.03
C LYS A 16 10.28 12.76 0.54
N LYS A 17 11.42 12.16 0.93
CA LYS A 17 11.41 10.97 1.81
C LYS A 17 10.88 11.39 3.17
N LEU A 18 9.67 10.96 3.49
CA LEU A 18 9.02 11.22 4.77
C LEU A 18 9.21 10.04 5.72
N ASN A 19 9.47 10.33 6.98
CA ASN A 19 9.50 9.31 8.03
C ASN A 19 8.06 8.85 8.36
N LYS A 20 7.86 7.67 8.97
CA LYS A 20 6.52 7.11 9.28
C LYS A 20 5.60 8.09 9.99
N ASN A 21 6.12 8.84 10.97
CA ASN A 21 5.35 9.85 11.71
C ASN A 21 4.89 11.00 10.82
N GLN A 22 5.73 11.44 9.88
CA GLN A 22 5.38 12.51 8.96
C GLN A 22 4.39 12.02 7.90
N LEU A 23 4.54 10.78 7.43
CA LEU A 23 3.58 10.14 6.53
C LEU A 23 2.19 10.08 7.18
N ASN A 24 2.10 9.67 8.43
CA ASN A 24 0.82 9.55 9.12
C ASN A 24 0.13 10.93 9.29
N ARG A 25 0.91 11.97 9.65
CA ARG A 25 0.41 13.36 9.69
C ARG A 25 -0.09 13.83 8.33
N LEU A 26 0.62 13.48 7.25
CA LEU A 26 0.26 13.87 5.88
C LEU A 26 -1.03 13.16 5.43
N LYS A 27 -1.19 11.87 5.74
CA LYS A 27 -2.44 11.12 5.52
C LYS A 27 -3.62 11.77 6.24
N ILE A 28 -3.47 12.14 7.52
CA ILE A 28 -4.52 12.80 8.29
C ILE A 28 -4.91 14.15 7.66
N LYS A 29 -3.92 14.97 7.27
CA LYS A 29 -4.17 16.25 6.59
C LYS A 29 -4.93 16.07 5.28
N LEU A 30 -4.50 15.13 4.45
CA LEU A 30 -5.19 14.83 3.19
C LEU A 30 -6.58 14.22 3.44
N CYS A 31 -6.75 13.42 4.48
CA CYS A 31 -8.07 12.88 4.84
C CYS A 31 -9.05 13.99 5.22
N HIS A 32 -8.59 15.02 5.94
CA HIS A 32 -9.39 16.21 6.21
C HIS A 32 -9.70 17.00 4.94
N LYS A 33 -8.71 17.19 4.05
CA LYS A 33 -8.85 17.93 2.78
C LYS A 33 -9.88 17.28 1.85
N TYR A 34 -9.83 15.96 1.72
CA TYR A 34 -10.69 15.17 0.84
C TYR A 34 -11.92 14.56 1.54
N ARG A 35 -12.17 14.93 2.80
CA ARG A 35 -13.28 14.44 3.65
C ARG A 35 -13.44 12.92 3.65
N THR A 36 -12.34 12.19 3.68
CA THR A 36 -12.36 10.73 3.64
C THR A 36 -12.57 10.14 5.03
N LYS A 37 -13.63 9.33 5.20
CA LYS A 37 -13.98 8.69 6.49
C LYS A 37 -12.94 7.70 7.01
N LYS A 38 -12.05 7.19 6.16
CA LYS A 38 -11.08 6.13 6.49
C LYS A 38 -9.68 6.57 6.11
N ILE A 39 -8.72 6.39 7.00
CA ILE A 39 -7.30 6.59 6.69
C ILE A 39 -6.83 5.37 5.89
N PRO A 40 -6.28 5.55 4.68
CA PRO A 40 -5.88 4.42 3.87
C PRO A 40 -4.66 3.70 4.45
N THR A 41 -4.70 2.38 4.37
CA THR A 41 -3.58 1.52 4.76
C THR A 41 -2.43 1.67 3.78
N ASP A 42 -1.22 1.30 4.20
CA ASP A 42 -0.05 1.37 3.34
C ASP A 42 -0.20 0.50 2.07
N ILE A 43 -0.93 -0.61 2.18
CA ILE A 43 -1.24 -1.52 1.07
C ILE A 43 -2.22 -0.85 0.09
N GLU A 44 -3.30 -0.23 0.57
CA GLU A 44 -4.25 0.51 -0.28
C GLU A 44 -3.56 1.63 -1.04
N VAL A 45 -2.59 2.33 -0.42
CA VAL A 45 -1.78 3.35 -1.12
C VAL A 45 -0.89 2.71 -2.18
N LEU A 46 -0.27 1.56 -1.89
CA LEU A 46 0.62 0.87 -2.82
C LEU A 46 -0.13 0.29 -4.03
N LEU A 47 -1.38 -0.16 -3.84
CA LEU A 47 -2.25 -0.68 -4.90
C LEU A 47 -2.72 0.41 -5.88
N ASN A 48 -2.89 1.64 -5.39
CA ASN A 48 -3.29 2.78 -6.21
C ASN A 48 -2.09 3.59 -6.74
N ALA A 49 -0.86 3.16 -6.44
CA ALA A 49 0.34 3.82 -6.93
C ALA A 49 0.74 3.32 -8.32
N ASP A 50 1.18 4.24 -9.17
CA ASP A 50 1.64 3.90 -10.50
C ASP A 50 2.95 3.07 -10.44
N LYS A 51 3.10 2.11 -11.37
CA LYS A 51 4.19 1.11 -11.36
C LYS A 51 5.57 1.74 -11.34
N LYS A 52 5.71 2.92 -11.97
CA LYS A 52 6.95 3.71 -12.05
C LYS A 52 7.38 4.28 -10.70
N ASP A 53 6.42 4.48 -9.79
CA ASP A 53 6.63 5.15 -8.52
C ASP A 53 6.81 4.17 -7.36
N ILE A 54 6.30 2.95 -7.52
CA ILE A 54 6.49 1.83 -6.59
C ILE A 54 7.92 1.72 -6.07
N PRO A 55 9.02 1.74 -6.86
CA PRO A 55 10.38 1.59 -6.33
C PRO A 55 10.80 2.71 -5.38
N LYS A 56 10.30 3.95 -5.58
CA LYS A 56 10.62 5.10 -4.70
C LYS A 56 9.81 5.07 -3.41
N ILE A 57 8.61 4.52 -3.49
CA ILE A 57 7.59 4.51 -2.43
C ILE A 57 7.73 3.26 -1.53
N LYS A 58 8.18 2.14 -2.11
CA LYS A 58 8.30 0.82 -1.45
C LYS A 58 9.01 0.91 -0.12
N ASN A 59 10.12 1.64 -0.05
CA ASN A 59 10.97 1.70 1.13
C ASN A 59 10.30 2.41 2.32
N CYS A 60 9.35 3.31 2.05
CA CYS A 60 8.61 4.03 3.09
C CYS A 60 7.33 3.29 3.52
N LEU A 61 6.69 2.56 2.60
CA LEU A 61 5.40 1.90 2.85
C LEU A 61 5.48 0.40 3.12
N LEU A 62 6.63 -0.25 2.93
CA LEU A 62 6.83 -1.64 3.34
C LEU A 62 7.08 -1.71 4.85
N THR A 63 6.12 -2.26 5.59
CA THR A 63 6.29 -2.56 7.02
C THR A 63 7.26 -3.73 7.25
N LYS A 64 7.33 -4.69 6.32
CA LYS A 64 8.31 -5.78 6.31
C LYS A 64 9.04 -5.77 4.95
N PRO A 65 10.38 -5.72 4.91
CA PRO A 65 11.13 -5.74 3.66
C PRO A 65 10.93 -7.07 2.90
N THR A 66 10.71 -8.16 3.64
CA THR A 66 10.42 -9.50 3.12
C THR A 66 9.06 -9.98 3.64
N ARG A 67 8.20 -10.50 2.75
CA ARG A 67 6.92 -11.12 3.16
C ARG A 67 7.10 -12.54 3.71
N THR A 68 8.20 -13.18 3.36
CA THR A 68 8.59 -14.54 3.77
C THR A 68 10.08 -14.53 4.11
N ILE A 69 10.45 -15.08 5.27
CA ILE A 69 11.85 -15.18 5.70
C ILE A 69 12.64 -16.16 4.81
N SER A 70 11.96 -17.19 4.30
CA SER A 70 12.54 -18.20 3.40
C SER A 70 12.51 -17.82 1.90
N GLY A 71 11.88 -16.70 1.53
CA GLY A 71 11.63 -16.36 0.12
C GLY A 71 10.53 -17.18 -0.57
N VAL A 72 9.93 -18.18 0.10
CA VAL A 72 8.91 -19.06 -0.48
C VAL A 72 7.52 -18.77 0.09
N ALA A 73 6.54 -18.54 -0.79
CA ALA A 73 5.13 -18.42 -0.43
C ALA A 73 4.36 -19.66 -0.91
N VAL A 74 3.98 -20.55 0.00
CA VAL A 74 3.23 -21.77 -0.32
C VAL A 74 1.76 -21.41 -0.51
N CYS A 75 1.22 -21.66 -1.71
CA CYS A 75 -0.19 -21.52 -2.02
C CYS A 75 -0.78 -22.91 -2.34
N ALA A 76 -1.51 -23.50 -1.40
CA ALA A 76 -2.25 -24.72 -1.64
C ALA A 76 -3.64 -24.37 -2.21
N ILE A 77 -3.99 -24.97 -3.34
CA ILE A 77 -5.31 -24.89 -3.96
C ILE A 77 -5.90 -26.29 -4.01
N MET A 78 -7.20 -26.41 -3.77
CA MET A 78 -7.94 -27.67 -3.85
C MET A 78 -8.86 -27.65 -5.06
N THR A 79 -8.96 -28.79 -5.74
CA THR A 79 -9.94 -29.00 -6.82
C THR A 79 -11.31 -29.34 -6.25
N LYS A 80 -12.35 -29.29 -7.10
CA LYS A 80 -13.71 -29.66 -6.71
C LYS A 80 -13.72 -31.08 -6.10
N PRO A 81 -14.34 -31.30 -4.92
CA PRO A 81 -14.40 -32.62 -4.33
C PRO A 81 -15.19 -33.58 -5.23
N ILE A 82 -14.61 -34.75 -5.48
CA ILE A 82 -15.18 -35.84 -6.27
C ILE A 82 -15.04 -37.11 -5.44
N ALA A 83 -16.07 -37.97 -5.45
CA ALA A 83 -16.04 -39.24 -4.75
C ALA A 83 -14.90 -40.12 -5.29
N CYS A 84 -14.15 -40.74 -4.38
CA CYS A 84 -13.19 -41.78 -4.75
C CYS A 84 -13.97 -42.96 -5.35
N LYS A 85 -13.47 -43.48 -6.47
CA LYS A 85 -14.06 -44.61 -7.17
C LYS A 85 -13.67 -45.93 -6.53
#